data_AF-A0A2T3G6M6-F1
#
_entry.id   AF-A0A2T3G6M6-F1
#
_cell.length_a   1.000
_cell.length_b   1.000
_cell.length_c   1.000
_cell.angle_alpha   90.00
_cell.angle_beta   90.00
_cell.angle_gamma   90.00
#
_symmetry.space_group_name_H-M   'P 1'
#
loop_
_entity.id
_entity.type
_entity.pdbx_description
1 polymer ?
#
loop_
_entity_poly.entity_id
_entity_poly.type
_entity_poly.pdbx_seq_one_letter_code
_entity_poly.pdbx_strand_id
1 'polypeptide(L)'
;MKMKKIVCSLMISVLCFMTAISGVSAASYDTSKINDAYSKVVEYYKNNNTLNNADKILAVESLGLEAESNQFDISSVDFSKTSLSKKIVTEVLLGIDPTKDKETLESQIDENGNVEGSWGASSDIWTLYALYATSSEKTNLLADKLNTDLASSSVCGYEWGGVYYADYDTTGWVIEGLAVVNKEKYATTINKAIDYIKSNTTVKTTGWITTDNVDTQSQVLEGMFAYDANALLNDNYTIHPVDCLLNTQLSDGSFPSSYNAEYTTAEVAKTLGTYKNGSVIIKAKKAYDKILNPEEPDNKQPTNANSTVQSTQPTENSNKKSTSVKTGDETNIVIFVSLSMVSGGLFLVLRKEYERVH
;
A
#
# COMPACT_ATOMS: atom_id res chain seq x y z
N MET A 1 -25.40 36.95 -41.54
CA MET A 1 -25.33 37.26 -40.09
C MET A 1 -25.48 36.02 -39.18
N LYS A 2 -26.35 35.06 -39.50
CA LYS A 2 -26.52 33.80 -38.71
C LYS A 2 -25.26 32.91 -38.65
N MET A 3 -24.54 32.78 -39.77
CA MET A 3 -23.35 31.92 -39.86
C MET A 3 -22.18 32.38 -38.97
N LYS A 4 -21.96 33.71 -38.85
CA LYS A 4 -20.91 34.28 -37.97
C LYS A 4 -21.19 34.02 -36.48
N LYS A 5 -22.46 33.98 -36.06
CA LYS A 5 -22.83 33.67 -34.67
C LYS A 5 -22.62 32.19 -34.33
N ILE A 6 -22.87 31.29 -35.29
CA ILE A 6 -22.65 29.84 -35.12
C ILE A 6 -21.16 29.53 -35.01
N VAL A 7 -20.32 30.14 -35.87
CA VAL A 7 -18.87 29.95 -35.82
C VAL A 7 -18.26 30.49 -34.53
N CYS A 8 -18.70 31.68 -34.06
CA CYS A 8 -18.26 32.21 -32.76
C CYS A 8 -18.68 31.30 -31.59
N SER A 9 -19.92 30.79 -31.56
CA SER A 9 -20.35 29.86 -30.51
C SER A 9 -19.59 28.53 -30.54
N LEU A 10 -19.25 28.02 -31.73
CA LEU A 10 -18.44 26.81 -31.88
C LEU A 10 -17.00 27.05 -31.39
N MET A 11 -16.40 28.20 -31.71
CA MET A 11 -15.06 28.54 -31.23
C MET A 11 -15.02 28.73 -29.71
N ILE A 12 -16.04 29.36 -29.11
CA ILE A 12 -16.15 29.50 -27.65
C ILE A 12 -16.36 28.14 -26.99
N SER A 13 -17.20 27.26 -27.55
CA SER A 13 -17.37 25.91 -26.99
C SER A 13 -16.08 25.10 -27.10
N VAL A 14 -15.38 25.15 -28.24
CA VAL A 14 -14.08 24.49 -28.43
C VAL A 14 -13.03 25.04 -27.47
N LEU A 15 -13.00 26.35 -27.22
CA LEU A 15 -12.08 26.95 -26.25
C LEU A 15 -12.40 26.50 -24.81
N CYS A 16 -13.68 26.47 -24.43
CA CYS A 16 -14.12 25.95 -23.12
C CYS A 16 -13.85 24.45 -22.97
N PHE A 17 -13.99 23.66 -24.04
CA PHE A 17 -13.63 22.24 -24.06
C PHE A 17 -12.12 22.05 -24.01
N MET A 18 -11.32 22.88 -24.69
CA MET A 18 -9.87 22.83 -24.60
C MET A 18 -9.37 23.21 -23.21
N THR A 19 -10.03 24.13 -22.48
CA THR A 19 -9.71 24.39 -21.07
C THR A 19 -10.17 23.29 -20.11
N ALA A 20 -11.19 22.50 -20.48
CA ALA A 20 -11.66 21.35 -19.71
C ALA A 20 -10.85 20.06 -20.01
N ILE A 21 -10.25 19.95 -21.21
CA ILE A 21 -9.39 18.84 -21.64
C ILE A 21 -7.92 19.14 -21.36
N SER A 22 -7.52 20.42 -21.31
CA SER A 22 -6.33 20.84 -20.59
C SER A 22 -6.64 20.76 -19.10
N GLY A 23 -6.85 19.53 -18.61
CA GLY A 23 -6.58 19.25 -17.21
C GLY A 23 -5.25 19.94 -16.92
N VAL A 24 -5.24 20.85 -15.95
CA VAL A 24 -3.99 21.26 -15.34
C VAL A 24 -3.31 19.94 -15.01
N SER A 25 -2.30 19.55 -15.79
CA SER A 25 -1.50 18.40 -15.44
C SER A 25 -0.76 18.87 -14.20
N ALA A 26 -1.37 18.69 -13.03
CA ALA A 26 -0.62 18.63 -11.80
C ALA A 26 0.52 17.66 -12.12
N ALA A 27 1.76 18.12 -11.97
CA ALA A 27 2.91 17.27 -12.21
C ALA A 27 2.70 16.03 -11.34
N SER A 28 2.62 14.86 -11.96
CA SER A 28 2.53 13.60 -11.24
C SER A 28 3.71 13.49 -10.27
N TYR A 29 3.48 13.01 -9.06
CA TYR A 29 4.53 12.86 -8.07
C TYR A 29 5.71 12.04 -8.61
N ASP A 30 6.93 12.49 -8.29
CA ASP A 30 8.15 11.82 -8.72
C ASP A 30 8.41 10.54 -7.92
N THR A 31 7.88 9.44 -8.43
CA THR A 31 8.00 8.12 -7.78
C THR A 31 9.43 7.56 -7.79
N SER A 32 10.39 8.16 -8.53
CA SER A 32 11.78 7.69 -8.50
C SER A 32 12.38 7.89 -7.10
N LYS A 33 12.02 8.95 -6.39
CA LYS A 33 12.47 9.18 -5.01
C LYS A 33 12.11 8.03 -4.07
N ILE A 34 10.89 7.49 -4.21
CA ILE A 34 10.44 6.35 -3.40
C ILE A 34 11.21 5.08 -3.81
N ASN A 35 11.44 4.87 -5.12
CA ASN A 35 12.24 3.74 -5.60
C ASN A 35 13.67 3.77 -5.05
N ASP A 36 14.30 4.94 -5.05
CA ASP A 36 15.66 5.14 -4.58
C ASP A 36 15.76 4.88 -3.08
N ALA A 37 14.83 5.42 -2.30
CA ALA A 37 14.77 5.18 -0.87
C ALA A 37 14.52 3.70 -0.54
N TYR A 38 13.54 3.08 -1.21
CA TYR A 38 13.24 1.64 -1.08
C TYR A 38 14.48 0.77 -1.35
N SER A 39 15.21 1.07 -2.44
CA SER A 39 16.40 0.30 -2.83
C SER A 39 17.49 0.38 -1.77
N LYS A 40 17.70 1.55 -1.17
CA LYS A 40 18.65 1.72 -0.06
C LYS A 40 18.23 0.96 1.21
N VAL A 41 16.94 0.90 1.54
CA VAL A 41 16.46 0.10 2.67
C VAL A 41 16.66 -1.40 2.41
N VAL A 42 16.42 -1.86 1.17
CA VAL A 42 16.75 -3.25 0.78
C VAL A 42 18.23 -3.54 0.97
N GLU A 43 19.12 -2.64 0.54
CA GLU A 43 20.56 -2.78 0.74
C GLU A 43 20.95 -2.76 2.22
N TYR A 44 20.33 -1.89 3.03
CA TYR A 44 20.52 -1.84 4.48
C TYR A 44 20.26 -3.21 5.13
N TYR A 45 19.12 -3.86 4.84
CA TYR A 45 18.81 -5.17 5.42
C TYR A 45 19.69 -6.30 4.88
N LYS A 46 20.10 -6.25 3.61
CA LYS A 46 21.06 -7.22 3.07
C LYS A 46 22.43 -7.14 3.76
N ASN A 47 22.84 -5.93 4.16
CA ASN A 47 24.10 -5.68 4.88
C ASN A 47 23.98 -5.92 6.40
N ASN A 48 22.76 -5.87 6.96
CA ASN A 48 22.45 -6.10 8.37
C ASN A 48 21.55 -7.32 8.51
N ASN A 49 22.07 -8.48 8.13
CA ASN A 49 21.26 -9.67 7.86
C ASN A 49 20.87 -10.52 9.08
N THR A 50 21.23 -10.10 10.30
CA THR A 50 20.74 -10.74 11.53
C THR A 50 19.36 -10.20 11.89
N LEU A 51 18.35 -11.07 11.80
CA LEU A 51 16.97 -10.77 12.16
C LEU A 51 16.72 -11.40 13.53
N ASN A 52 16.75 -10.59 14.59
CA ASN A 52 16.65 -11.07 15.97
C ASN A 52 15.30 -10.77 16.64
N ASN A 53 14.36 -10.17 15.91
CA ASN A 53 13.03 -9.84 16.40
C ASN A 53 12.00 -9.84 15.26
N ALA A 54 10.72 -9.83 15.63
CA ALA A 54 9.60 -9.85 14.68
C ALA A 54 9.56 -8.62 13.76
N ASP A 55 9.93 -7.43 14.25
CA ASP A 55 9.87 -6.20 13.45
C ASP A 55 10.87 -6.24 12.28
N LYS A 56 12.08 -6.78 12.50
CA LYS A 56 13.08 -7.00 11.43
C LYS A 56 12.61 -8.03 10.40
N ILE A 57 11.93 -9.09 10.84
CA ILE A 57 11.34 -10.07 9.92
C ILE A 57 10.25 -9.39 9.07
N LEU A 58 9.30 -8.71 9.71
CA LEU A 58 8.23 -7.98 9.02
C LEU A 58 8.78 -6.96 8.04
N ALA A 59 9.84 -6.25 8.38
CA ALA A 59 10.52 -5.31 7.48
C ALA A 59 11.08 -6.01 6.23
N VAL A 60 11.86 -7.08 6.41
CA VAL A 60 12.44 -7.88 5.30
C VAL A 60 11.34 -8.44 4.40
N GLU A 61 10.29 -8.99 4.99
CA GLU A 61 9.13 -9.54 4.29
C GLU A 61 8.38 -8.47 3.49
N SER A 62 8.21 -7.27 4.07
CA SER A 62 7.58 -6.12 3.40
C SER A 62 8.38 -5.62 2.20
N LEU A 63 9.70 -5.71 2.26
CA LEU A 63 10.62 -5.37 1.17
C LEU A 63 10.66 -6.43 0.05
N GLY A 64 9.74 -7.40 0.06
CA GLY A 64 9.67 -8.44 -0.96
C GLY A 64 10.87 -9.38 -0.95
N LEU A 65 11.57 -9.45 0.18
CA LEU A 65 12.59 -10.46 0.46
C LEU A 65 11.93 -11.60 1.25
N GLU A 66 12.64 -12.72 1.37
CA GLU A 66 12.19 -13.89 2.14
C GLU A 66 13.13 -14.06 3.36
N ALA A 67 12.60 -13.87 4.56
CA ALA A 67 13.37 -13.85 5.81
C ALA A 67 13.95 -15.23 6.15
N GLU A 68 13.33 -16.31 5.68
CA GLU A 68 13.80 -17.70 5.81
C GLU A 68 14.83 -18.11 4.75
N SER A 69 15.16 -17.21 3.81
CA SER A 69 16.22 -17.47 2.83
C SER A 69 17.61 -17.53 3.48
N ASN A 70 18.58 -18.11 2.78
CA ASN A 70 19.97 -18.18 3.23
C ASN A 70 20.70 -16.82 3.32
N GLN A 71 20.05 -15.72 2.92
CA GLN A 71 20.58 -14.37 3.04
C GLN A 71 20.56 -13.88 4.49
N PHE A 72 19.62 -14.37 5.31
CA PHE A 72 19.34 -13.85 6.65
C PHE A 72 19.60 -14.89 7.74
N ASP A 73 20.05 -14.41 8.89
CA ASP A 73 20.20 -15.21 10.10
C ASP A 73 19.04 -14.94 11.05
N ILE A 74 18.13 -15.90 11.13
CA ILE A 74 16.97 -15.90 12.04
C ILE A 74 17.20 -16.78 13.29
N SER A 75 18.41 -17.31 13.50
CA SER A 75 18.68 -18.24 14.60
C SER A 75 18.57 -17.61 16.00
N SER A 76 18.65 -16.28 16.07
CA SER A 76 18.59 -15.49 17.30
C SER A 76 17.24 -14.83 17.56
N VAL A 77 16.21 -15.16 16.78
CA VAL A 77 14.86 -14.59 16.95
C VAL A 77 14.29 -14.99 18.31
N ASP A 78 13.93 -13.98 19.11
CA ASP A 78 13.28 -14.16 20.40
C ASP A 78 11.82 -13.66 20.36
N PHE A 79 10.87 -14.61 20.32
CA PHE A 79 9.45 -14.30 20.37
C PHE A 79 8.90 -14.07 21.79
N SER A 80 9.70 -14.22 22.85
CA SER A 80 9.22 -14.15 24.24
C SER A 80 8.61 -12.79 24.62
N LYS A 81 9.03 -11.72 23.95
CA LYS A 81 8.50 -10.36 24.13
C LYS A 81 7.54 -9.92 23.02
N THR A 82 7.26 -10.79 22.06
CA THR A 82 6.37 -10.51 20.94
C THR A 82 4.94 -10.83 21.36
N SER A 83 3.99 -9.93 21.10
CA SER A 83 2.58 -10.20 21.36
C SER A 83 2.11 -11.41 20.53
N LEU A 84 1.13 -12.17 21.05
CA LEU A 84 0.60 -13.36 20.37
C LEU A 84 0.20 -13.06 18.91
N SER A 85 -0.51 -11.95 18.68
CA SER A 85 -0.96 -11.56 17.34
C SER A 85 0.20 -11.27 16.39
N LYS A 86 1.22 -10.51 16.82
CA LYS A 86 2.41 -10.25 16.00
C LYS A 86 3.23 -11.52 15.77
N LYS A 87 3.30 -12.40 16.78
CA LYS A 87 3.95 -13.72 16.68
C LYS A 87 3.30 -14.57 15.59
N ILE A 88 1.98 -14.68 15.57
CA ILE A 88 1.23 -15.43 14.54
C ILE A 88 1.55 -14.93 13.13
N VAL A 89 1.49 -13.61 12.90
CA VAL A 89 1.82 -13.04 11.57
C VAL A 89 3.25 -13.41 11.17
N THR A 90 4.18 -13.34 12.12
CA THR A 90 5.60 -13.63 11.87
C THR A 90 5.85 -15.12 11.63
N GLU A 91 5.22 -16.01 12.41
CA GLU A 91 5.28 -17.46 12.21
C GLU A 91 4.81 -17.85 10.82
N VAL A 92 3.67 -17.30 10.40
CA VAL A 92 3.10 -17.52 9.06
C VAL A 92 4.08 -17.12 7.96
N LEU A 93 4.71 -15.95 8.08
CA LEU A 93 5.69 -15.47 7.10
C LEU A 93 6.93 -16.39 7.05
N LEU A 94 7.34 -16.95 8.18
CA LEU A 94 8.44 -17.92 8.26
C LEU A 94 8.03 -19.36 7.86
N GLY A 95 6.80 -19.59 7.41
CA GLY A 95 6.30 -20.92 7.06
C GLY A 95 6.05 -21.84 8.27
N ILE A 96 5.96 -21.27 9.48
CA ILE A 96 5.66 -21.99 10.72
C ILE A 96 4.14 -22.07 10.88
N ASP A 97 3.60 -23.26 11.12
CA ASP A 97 2.17 -23.49 11.33
C ASP A 97 1.68 -22.78 12.62
N PRO A 98 0.80 -21.76 12.52
CA PRO A 98 0.34 -20.99 13.66
C PRO A 98 -0.89 -21.61 14.34
N THR A 99 -1.35 -22.80 13.97
CA THR A 99 -2.69 -23.33 14.34
C THR A 99 -3.00 -23.22 15.84
N LYS A 100 -2.07 -23.62 16.71
CA LYS A 100 -2.26 -23.55 18.16
C LYS A 100 -2.37 -22.12 18.69
N ASP A 101 -1.54 -21.23 18.17
CA ASP A 101 -1.52 -19.82 18.56
C ASP A 101 -2.76 -19.10 18.01
N LYS A 102 -3.18 -19.43 16.79
CA LYS A 102 -4.45 -18.99 16.19
C LYS A 102 -5.65 -19.38 17.05
N GLU A 103 -5.76 -20.65 17.45
CA GLU A 103 -6.86 -21.12 18.33
C GLU A 103 -6.88 -20.35 19.65
N THR A 104 -5.70 -20.10 20.22
CA THR A 104 -5.56 -19.30 21.44
C THR A 104 -6.03 -17.87 21.22
N LEU A 105 -5.59 -17.21 20.15
CA LEU A 105 -5.99 -15.85 19.81
C LEU A 105 -7.50 -15.76 19.55
N GLU A 106 -8.07 -16.70 18.79
CA GLU A 106 -9.51 -16.74 18.52
C GLU A 106 -10.32 -16.92 19.81
N SER A 107 -9.83 -17.70 20.78
CA SER A 107 -10.53 -17.88 22.06
C SER A 107 -10.61 -16.60 22.92
N GLN A 108 -9.72 -15.63 22.70
CA GLN A 108 -9.69 -14.34 23.39
C GLN A 108 -10.70 -13.33 22.83
N ILE A 109 -11.41 -13.67 21.76
CA ILE A 109 -12.33 -12.75 21.07
C ILE A 109 -13.77 -13.16 21.37
N ASP A 110 -14.52 -12.29 22.04
CA ASP A 110 -15.93 -12.50 22.33
C ASP A 110 -16.82 -12.31 21.10
N GLU A 111 -18.12 -12.57 21.26
CA GLU A 111 -19.12 -12.45 20.18
C GLU A 111 -19.33 -11.02 19.67
N ASN A 112 -18.88 -10.01 20.42
CA ASN A 112 -18.96 -8.59 20.05
C ASN A 112 -17.65 -8.08 19.42
N GLY A 113 -16.65 -8.95 19.29
CA GLY A 113 -15.33 -8.59 18.77
C GLY A 113 -14.43 -7.90 19.79
N ASN A 114 -14.75 -7.95 21.09
CA ASN A 114 -13.83 -7.48 22.12
C ASN A 114 -12.72 -8.51 22.32
N VAL A 115 -11.49 -8.03 22.38
CA VAL A 115 -10.30 -8.85 22.61
C VAL A 115 -9.95 -8.81 24.10
N GLU A 116 -9.83 -9.98 24.72
CA GLU A 116 -9.35 -10.11 26.10
C GLU A 116 -7.97 -9.46 26.26
N GLY A 117 -7.81 -8.61 27.27
CA GLY A 117 -6.56 -7.88 27.49
C GLY A 117 -6.29 -6.73 26.52
N SER A 118 -7.27 -6.33 25.71
CA SER A 118 -7.16 -5.18 24.79
C SER A 118 -6.80 -3.88 25.51
N TRP A 119 -5.90 -3.11 24.91
CA TRP A 119 -5.55 -1.73 25.26
C TRP A 119 -6.16 -0.73 24.27
N GLY A 120 -7.20 -1.14 23.55
CA GLY A 120 -7.87 -0.38 22.51
C GLY A 120 -7.33 -0.69 21.11
N ALA A 121 -7.53 0.26 20.19
CA ALA A 121 -7.24 0.07 18.77
C ALA A 121 -5.77 -0.34 18.49
N SER A 122 -4.82 0.09 19.32
CA SER A 122 -3.38 -0.20 19.16
C SER A 122 -3.04 -1.69 19.35
N SER A 123 -3.74 -2.40 20.23
CA SER A 123 -3.61 -3.86 20.36
C SER A 123 -4.56 -4.59 19.41
N ASP A 124 -5.78 -4.08 19.23
CA ASP A 124 -6.82 -4.73 18.42
C ASP A 124 -6.41 -4.83 16.96
N ILE A 125 -5.66 -3.85 16.42
CA ILE A 125 -5.21 -3.88 15.03
C ILE A 125 -4.25 -5.03 14.72
N TRP A 126 -3.32 -5.34 15.64
CA TRP A 126 -2.44 -6.49 15.48
C TRP A 126 -3.21 -7.81 15.55
N THR A 127 -4.24 -7.88 16.40
CA THR A 127 -5.18 -9.01 16.41
C THR A 127 -5.90 -9.13 15.08
N LEU A 128 -6.40 -8.02 14.50
CA LEU A 128 -7.02 -8.04 13.18
C LEU A 128 -6.07 -8.55 12.09
N TYR A 129 -4.81 -8.12 12.09
CA TYR A 129 -3.80 -8.60 11.15
C TYR A 129 -3.57 -10.11 11.26
N ALA A 130 -3.47 -10.65 12.47
CA ALA A 130 -3.31 -12.09 12.69
C ALA A 130 -4.54 -12.89 12.23
N LEU A 131 -5.75 -12.41 12.53
CA LEU A 131 -6.99 -13.04 12.07
C LEU A 131 -7.09 -13.05 10.54
N TYR A 132 -6.78 -11.93 9.90
CA TYR A 132 -6.81 -11.81 8.45
C TYR A 132 -5.78 -12.74 7.79
N ALA A 133 -4.54 -12.71 8.29
CA ALA A 133 -3.44 -13.54 7.80
C ALA A 133 -3.77 -15.03 7.93
N THR A 134 -4.46 -15.44 9.00
CA THR A 134 -4.82 -16.84 9.23
C THR A 134 -6.22 -17.22 8.73
N SER A 135 -6.82 -16.40 7.85
CA SER A 135 -8.15 -16.65 7.27
C SER A 135 -9.23 -16.95 8.32
N SER A 136 -9.17 -16.31 9.49
CA SER A 136 -10.13 -16.52 10.57
C SER A 136 -11.51 -15.97 10.21
N GLU A 137 -12.56 -16.69 10.59
CA GLU A 137 -13.95 -16.23 10.45
C GLU A 137 -14.25 -14.99 11.31
N LYS A 138 -13.44 -14.73 12.37
CA LYS A 138 -13.58 -13.56 13.25
C LYS A 138 -13.02 -12.26 12.66
N THR A 139 -12.37 -12.32 11.49
CA THR A 139 -11.76 -11.15 10.83
C THR A 139 -12.75 -10.00 10.64
N ASN A 140 -13.93 -10.28 10.06
CA ASN A 140 -14.93 -9.25 9.79
C ASN A 140 -15.53 -8.66 11.08
N LEU A 141 -15.67 -9.48 12.13
CA LEU A 141 -16.20 -9.05 13.42
C LEU A 141 -15.32 -7.96 14.04
N LEU A 142 -14.00 -8.21 14.13
CA LEU A 142 -13.07 -7.23 14.70
C LEU A 142 -12.87 -6.02 13.79
N ALA A 143 -12.86 -6.20 12.46
CA ALA A 143 -12.82 -5.08 11.52
C ALA A 143 -14.06 -4.17 11.64
N ASP A 144 -15.25 -4.73 11.82
CA ASP A 144 -16.48 -3.96 12.02
C ASP A 144 -16.47 -3.17 13.33
N LYS A 145 -15.91 -3.74 14.40
CA LYS A 145 -15.67 -3.03 15.65
C LYS A 145 -14.71 -1.85 15.46
N LEU A 146 -13.51 -2.09 14.90
CA LEU A 146 -12.52 -1.04 14.65
C LEU A 146 -13.05 0.06 13.73
N ASN A 147 -13.83 -0.30 12.71
CA ASN A 147 -14.52 0.68 11.87
C ASN A 147 -15.52 1.53 12.66
N THR A 148 -16.29 0.93 13.58
CA THR A 148 -17.25 1.66 14.43
C THR A 148 -16.51 2.62 15.36
N ASP A 149 -15.45 2.15 16.00
CA ASP A 149 -14.61 2.95 16.90
C ASP A 149 -14.00 4.13 16.13
N LEU A 150 -13.38 3.89 14.97
CA LEU A 150 -12.79 4.94 14.14
C LEU A 150 -13.85 5.91 13.57
N ALA A 151 -15.04 5.44 13.19
CA ALA A 151 -16.11 6.30 12.69
C ALA A 151 -16.59 7.32 13.75
N SER A 152 -16.55 6.92 15.03
CA SER A 152 -17.00 7.75 16.15
C SER A 152 -16.09 8.96 16.41
N SER A 153 -14.77 8.80 16.29
CA SER A 153 -13.77 9.83 16.62
C SER A 153 -13.04 10.41 15.40
N SER A 154 -13.10 9.74 14.24
CA SER A 154 -12.35 10.04 13.00
C SER A 154 -10.83 9.82 13.10
N VAL A 155 -10.30 9.56 14.28
CA VAL A 155 -8.90 9.26 14.55
C VAL A 155 -8.84 8.31 15.74
N CYS A 156 -7.92 7.38 15.78
CA CYS A 156 -7.67 6.59 16.97
C CYS A 156 -7.07 7.48 18.07
N GLY A 157 -7.17 7.04 19.33
CA GLY A 157 -6.70 7.84 20.44
C GLY A 157 -7.27 7.42 21.78
N TYR A 158 -6.97 8.20 22.80
CA TYR A 158 -7.38 7.94 24.18
C TYR A 158 -7.71 9.24 24.90
N GLU A 159 -8.55 9.15 25.93
CA GLU A 159 -8.83 10.27 26.83
C GLU A 159 -7.91 10.21 28.05
N TRP A 160 -7.26 11.33 28.37
CA TRP A 160 -6.50 11.49 29.60
C TRP A 160 -6.76 12.88 30.20
N GLY A 161 -7.23 12.91 31.45
CA GLY A 161 -7.56 14.17 32.13
C GLY A 161 -8.70 14.96 31.48
N GLY A 162 -9.62 14.29 30.78
CA GLY A 162 -10.73 14.94 30.06
C GLY A 162 -10.33 15.56 28.71
N VAL A 163 -9.10 15.31 28.26
CA VAL A 163 -8.60 15.71 26.94
C VAL A 163 -8.41 14.48 26.08
N TYR A 164 -8.89 14.54 24.84
CA TYR A 164 -8.68 13.49 23.86
C TYR A 164 -7.34 13.69 23.14
N TYR A 165 -6.51 12.65 23.15
CA TYR A 165 -5.21 12.62 22.47
C TYR A 165 -5.32 11.72 21.25
N ALA A 166 -5.10 12.32 20.07
CA ALA A 166 -5.05 11.59 18.81
C ALA A 166 -3.77 10.72 18.75
N ASP A 167 -3.96 9.46 18.39
CA ASP A 167 -2.93 8.48 18.12
C ASP A 167 -2.90 8.20 16.61
N TYR A 168 -2.03 8.92 15.91
CA TYR A 168 -1.92 8.86 14.46
C TYR A 168 -1.25 7.57 13.99
N ASP A 169 -0.31 7.05 14.76
CA ASP A 169 0.39 5.79 14.56
C ASP A 169 -0.62 4.64 14.43
N THR A 170 -1.50 4.51 15.44
CA THR A 170 -2.58 3.52 15.43
C THR A 170 -3.61 3.81 14.34
N THR A 171 -3.91 5.09 14.06
CA THR A 171 -4.84 5.44 12.98
C THR A 171 -4.34 4.94 11.63
N GLY A 172 -3.04 5.07 11.35
CA GLY A 172 -2.40 4.55 10.14
C GLY A 172 -2.58 3.04 9.99
N TRP A 173 -2.28 2.29 11.06
CA TRP A 173 -2.49 0.84 11.07
C TRP A 173 -3.96 0.46 10.90
N VAL A 174 -4.90 1.14 11.56
CA VAL A 174 -6.34 0.84 11.39
C VAL A 174 -6.81 1.12 9.96
N ILE A 175 -6.31 2.18 9.31
CA ILE A 175 -6.58 2.44 7.89
C ILE A 175 -6.10 1.26 7.02
N GLU A 176 -4.85 0.79 7.23
CA GLU A 176 -4.33 -0.38 6.53
C GLU A 176 -5.21 -1.61 6.76
N GLY A 177 -5.47 -1.96 8.02
CA GLY A 177 -6.23 -3.16 8.36
C GLY A 177 -7.63 -3.18 7.75
N LEU A 178 -8.35 -2.06 7.82
CA LEU A 178 -9.66 -1.94 7.18
C LEU A 178 -9.54 -2.04 5.65
N ALA A 179 -8.54 -1.40 5.04
CA ALA A 179 -8.32 -1.49 3.60
C ALA A 179 -8.03 -2.93 3.14
N VAL A 180 -7.18 -3.64 3.88
CA VAL A 180 -6.78 -5.03 3.62
C VAL A 180 -7.96 -6.00 3.77
N VAL A 181 -8.80 -5.81 4.78
CA VAL A 181 -9.98 -6.64 5.01
C VAL A 181 -11.04 -6.40 3.94
N ASN A 182 -11.47 -5.15 3.77
CA ASN A 182 -12.47 -4.78 2.78
C ASN A 182 -12.49 -3.26 2.51
N LYS A 183 -11.61 -2.80 1.61
CA LYS A 183 -11.49 -1.39 1.23
C LYS A 183 -12.83 -0.72 0.84
N GLU A 184 -13.75 -1.44 0.20
CA GLU A 184 -15.00 -0.87 -0.31
C GLU A 184 -16.01 -0.68 0.83
N LYS A 185 -16.15 -1.69 1.69
CA LYS A 185 -17.04 -1.64 2.86
C LYS A 185 -16.68 -0.50 3.81
N TYR A 186 -15.38 -0.27 4.03
CA TYR A 186 -14.89 0.68 5.03
C TYR A 186 -14.45 2.04 4.45
N ALA A 187 -14.64 2.25 3.14
CA ALA A 187 -14.18 3.46 2.44
C ALA A 187 -14.64 4.77 3.10
N THR A 188 -15.89 4.85 3.56
CA THR A 188 -16.43 6.07 4.18
C THR A 188 -15.64 6.46 5.43
N THR A 189 -15.38 5.50 6.32
CA THR A 189 -14.66 5.72 7.58
C THR A 189 -13.18 6.01 7.31
N ILE A 190 -12.56 5.25 6.41
CA ILE A 190 -11.16 5.45 6.03
C ILE A 190 -10.95 6.87 5.45
N ASN A 191 -11.79 7.29 4.50
CA ASN A 191 -11.70 8.63 3.91
C ASN A 191 -11.88 9.72 4.97
N LYS A 192 -12.84 9.54 5.90
CA LYS A 192 -13.05 10.49 7.01
C LYS A 192 -11.79 10.62 7.89
N ALA A 193 -11.08 9.52 8.15
CA ALA A 193 -9.84 9.56 8.92
C ALA A 193 -8.69 10.23 8.15
N ILE A 194 -8.55 9.93 6.85
CA ILE A 194 -7.57 10.59 5.98
C ILE A 194 -7.84 12.09 5.90
N ASP A 195 -9.10 12.50 5.74
CA ASP A 195 -9.49 13.91 5.72
C ASP A 195 -9.18 14.60 7.06
N TYR A 196 -9.42 13.93 8.19
CA TYR A 196 -9.05 14.43 9.51
C TYR A 196 -7.54 14.69 9.59
N ILE A 197 -6.71 13.72 9.21
CA ILE A 197 -5.24 13.84 9.18
C ILE A 197 -4.81 15.02 8.30
N LYS A 198 -5.31 15.08 7.06
CA LYS A 198 -4.99 16.16 6.12
C LYS A 198 -5.47 17.54 6.59
N SER A 199 -6.50 17.58 7.42
CA SER A 199 -7.03 18.84 7.95
C SER A 199 -6.12 19.48 8.99
N ASN A 200 -5.22 18.69 9.60
CA ASN A 200 -4.30 19.12 10.64
C ASN A 200 -3.37 20.25 10.14
N THR A 201 -3.26 21.31 10.95
CA THR A 201 -2.43 22.49 10.61
C THR A 201 -0.96 22.13 10.40
N THR A 202 -0.40 21.21 11.18
CA THR A 202 0.98 20.73 11.02
C THR A 202 1.14 20.14 9.62
N VAL A 203 0.29 19.18 9.22
CA VAL A 203 0.33 18.58 7.89
C VAL A 203 0.24 19.63 6.78
N LYS A 204 -0.69 20.57 6.89
CA LYS A 204 -0.86 21.63 5.87
C LYS A 204 0.34 22.57 5.75
N THR A 205 1.08 22.79 6.83
CA THR A 205 2.15 23.79 6.89
C THR A 205 3.54 23.20 6.70
N THR A 206 3.76 21.96 7.18
CA THR A 206 5.09 21.33 7.19
C THR A 206 5.13 20.03 6.39
N GLY A 207 3.99 19.47 6.02
CA GLY A 207 3.88 18.13 5.43
C GLY A 207 3.99 16.99 6.46
N TRP A 208 4.42 17.27 7.69
CA TRP A 208 4.54 16.27 8.74
C TRP A 208 3.20 15.98 9.43
N ILE A 209 2.93 14.70 9.74
CA ILE A 209 1.78 14.30 10.55
C ILE A 209 1.89 14.88 11.97
N THR A 210 3.05 14.67 12.60
CA THR A 210 3.45 15.23 13.88
C THR A 210 4.89 15.72 13.78
N THR A 211 5.28 16.71 14.58
CA THR A 211 6.56 17.44 14.46
C THR A 211 7.77 16.50 14.33
N ASP A 212 8.30 16.39 13.10
CA ASP A 212 9.49 15.63 12.72
C ASP A 212 9.57 14.19 13.28
N ASN A 213 8.42 13.52 13.48
CA ASN A 213 8.37 12.14 13.95
C ASN A 213 8.31 11.15 12.78
N VAL A 214 9.44 10.51 12.49
CA VAL A 214 9.57 9.51 11.41
C VAL A 214 8.66 8.31 11.63
N ASP A 215 8.50 7.85 12.88
CA ASP A 215 7.66 6.69 13.21
C ASP A 215 6.20 6.95 12.78
N THR A 216 5.59 7.99 13.36
CA THR A 216 4.23 8.38 13.05
C THR A 216 4.03 8.71 11.57
N GLN A 217 5.00 9.40 10.96
CA GLN A 217 4.95 9.72 9.54
C GLN A 217 4.90 8.45 8.68
N SER A 218 5.73 7.45 9.01
CA SER A 218 5.80 6.19 8.29
C SER A 218 4.52 5.37 8.43
N GLN A 219 3.99 5.23 9.65
CA GLN A 219 2.82 4.40 9.95
C GLN A 219 1.54 4.96 9.34
N VAL A 220 1.38 6.29 9.32
CA VAL A 220 0.25 6.93 8.60
C VAL A 220 0.38 6.75 7.10
N LEU A 221 1.58 6.94 6.54
CA LEU A 221 1.81 6.75 5.11
C LEU A 221 1.60 5.29 4.69
N GLU A 222 1.93 4.31 5.55
CA GLU A 222 1.67 2.89 5.31
C GLU A 222 0.18 2.64 5.09
N GLY A 223 -0.67 3.14 6.00
CA GLY A 223 -2.12 3.06 5.85
C GLY A 223 -2.64 3.73 4.58
N MET A 224 -2.17 4.94 4.29
CA MET A 224 -2.59 5.66 3.09
C MET A 224 -2.14 4.98 1.79
N PHE A 225 -0.94 4.39 1.75
CA PHE A 225 -0.48 3.59 0.61
C PHE A 225 -1.30 2.31 0.44
N ALA A 226 -1.62 1.62 1.54
CA ALA A 226 -2.46 0.42 1.51
C ALA A 226 -3.88 0.70 1.01
N TYR A 227 -4.44 1.89 1.35
CA TYR A 227 -5.77 2.28 0.91
C TYR A 227 -5.81 2.75 -0.55
N ASP A 228 -5.07 3.80 -0.88
CA ASP A 228 -5.00 4.37 -2.23
C ASP A 228 -3.72 5.20 -2.41
N ALA A 229 -2.65 4.52 -2.85
CA ALA A 229 -1.38 5.17 -3.18
C ALA A 229 -1.52 6.24 -4.26
N ASN A 230 -2.42 6.07 -5.25
CA ASN A 230 -2.58 7.07 -6.31
C ASN A 230 -3.24 8.34 -5.78
N ALA A 231 -4.23 8.21 -4.90
CA ALA A 231 -4.86 9.35 -4.25
C ALA A 231 -3.84 10.12 -3.39
N LEU A 232 -3.06 9.43 -2.55
CA LEU A 232 -2.01 10.05 -1.73
C LEU A 232 -0.98 10.79 -2.60
N LEU A 233 -0.45 10.16 -3.64
CA LEU A 233 0.63 10.73 -4.44
C LEU A 233 0.19 11.87 -5.36
N ASN A 234 -1.06 11.89 -5.80
CA ASN A 234 -1.57 12.93 -6.71
C ASN A 234 -2.41 14.00 -5.99
N ASP A 235 -2.41 13.99 -4.65
CA ASP A 235 -3.09 15.00 -3.86
C ASP A 235 -2.33 16.33 -3.86
N ASN A 236 -3.04 17.40 -3.48
CA ASN A 236 -2.48 18.74 -3.43
C ASN A 236 -1.93 19.07 -2.02
N TYR A 237 -0.64 18.83 -1.83
CA TYR A 237 0.10 19.22 -0.63
C TYR A 237 1.02 20.41 -0.88
N THR A 238 1.09 21.36 0.06
CA THR A 238 2.09 22.43 0.05
C THR A 238 3.51 21.87 0.17
N ILE A 239 3.69 20.92 1.09
CA ILE A 239 4.89 20.11 1.27
C ILE A 239 4.41 18.67 1.33
N HIS A 240 4.93 17.82 0.44
CA HIS A 240 4.42 16.47 0.29
C HIS A 240 4.85 15.59 1.48
N PRO A 241 3.91 14.91 2.18
CA PRO A 241 4.22 14.12 3.38
C PRO A 241 5.20 12.97 3.11
N VAL A 242 5.15 12.38 1.90
CA VAL A 242 6.15 11.38 1.48
C VAL A 242 7.53 12.01 1.37
N ASP A 243 7.67 13.23 0.81
CA ASP A 243 8.98 13.89 0.71
C ASP A 243 9.55 14.19 2.11
N CYS A 244 8.70 14.54 3.09
CA CYS A 244 9.13 14.71 4.48
C CYS A 244 9.81 13.45 5.02
N LEU A 245 9.19 12.28 4.83
CA LEU A 245 9.77 11.00 5.22
C LEU A 245 11.09 10.73 4.47
N LEU A 246 11.06 10.76 3.15
CA LEU A 246 12.20 10.37 2.31
C LEU A 246 13.44 11.23 2.54
N ASN A 247 13.26 12.54 2.82
CA ASN A 247 14.35 13.47 3.07
C ASN A 247 15.10 13.20 4.40
N THR A 248 14.56 12.36 5.28
CA THR A 248 15.25 11.95 6.52
C THR A 248 16.16 10.73 6.35
N GLN A 249 16.11 10.04 5.20
CA GLN A 249 16.86 8.81 5.00
C GLN A 249 18.38 9.05 5.14
N LEU A 250 19.02 8.21 5.94
CA LEU A 250 20.46 8.24 6.16
C LEU A 250 21.21 7.62 4.99
N SER A 251 22.52 7.88 4.90
CA SER A 251 23.35 7.41 3.78
C SER A 251 23.48 5.89 3.68
N ASP A 252 23.31 5.18 4.80
CA ASP A 252 23.33 3.70 4.86
C ASP A 252 21.97 3.07 4.55
N GLY A 253 20.95 3.89 4.24
CA GLY A 253 19.58 3.47 3.93
C GLY A 253 18.65 3.40 5.13
N SER A 254 19.16 3.51 6.36
CA SER A 254 18.35 3.54 7.59
C SER A 254 17.66 4.89 7.82
N PHE A 255 16.84 4.96 8.88
CA PHE A 255 16.11 6.17 9.24
C PHE A 255 16.40 6.60 10.69
N PRO A 256 16.51 7.91 10.96
CA PRO A 256 16.81 8.42 12.29
C PRO A 256 15.62 8.24 13.24
N SER A 257 15.91 8.04 14.51
CA SER A 257 14.91 7.96 15.58
C SER A 257 15.42 8.66 16.83
N SER A 258 14.51 9.27 17.58
CA SER A 258 14.79 9.77 18.93
C SER A 258 14.62 8.69 20.01
N TYR A 259 14.06 7.54 19.65
CA TYR A 259 13.74 6.44 20.57
C TYR A 259 14.48 5.15 20.22
N ASN A 260 14.17 4.54 19.07
CA ASN A 260 14.75 3.28 18.63
C ASN A 260 14.90 3.26 17.11
N ALA A 261 16.14 3.47 16.64
CA ALA A 261 16.43 3.55 15.20
C ALA A 261 16.19 2.24 14.45
N GLU A 262 16.34 1.08 15.10
CA GLU A 262 16.04 -0.21 14.47
C GLU A 262 14.54 -0.37 14.21
N TYR A 263 13.72 -0.01 15.21
CA TYR A 263 12.26 -0.04 15.08
C TYR A 263 11.78 0.95 14.02
N THR A 264 12.25 2.19 14.06
CA THR A 264 11.88 3.22 13.08
C THR A 264 12.24 2.79 11.66
N THR A 265 13.44 2.22 11.46
CA THR A 265 13.85 1.72 10.14
C THR A 265 12.95 0.56 9.68
N ALA A 266 12.53 -0.31 10.60
CA ALA A 266 11.60 -1.40 10.30
C ALA A 266 10.20 -0.90 9.90
N GLU A 267 9.65 0.10 10.60
CA GLU A 267 8.36 0.70 10.21
C GLU A 267 8.45 1.40 8.85
N VAL A 268 9.54 2.12 8.58
CA VAL A 268 9.73 2.72 7.24
C VAL A 268 9.90 1.67 6.15
N ALA A 269 10.58 0.55 6.44
CA ALA A 269 10.66 -0.58 5.53
C ALA A 269 9.28 -1.17 5.22
N LYS A 270 8.42 -1.30 6.23
CA LYS A 270 7.00 -1.68 6.05
C LYS A 270 6.27 -0.67 5.17
N THR A 271 6.37 0.63 5.43
CA THR A 271 5.73 1.68 4.62
C THR A 271 6.15 1.65 3.16
N LEU A 272 7.45 1.64 2.88
CA LEU A 272 7.98 1.61 1.51
C LEU A 272 7.68 0.29 0.82
N GLY A 273 7.73 -0.82 1.59
CA GLY A 273 7.28 -2.14 1.18
C GLY A 273 5.82 -2.16 0.77
N THR A 274 4.92 -1.58 1.55
CA THR A 274 3.50 -1.48 1.25
C THR A 274 3.24 -0.73 -0.05
N TYR A 275 3.97 0.35 -0.33
CA TYR A 275 3.88 1.02 -1.63
C TYR A 275 4.37 0.15 -2.80
N LYS A 276 5.44 -0.64 -2.61
CA LYS A 276 6.07 -1.42 -3.70
C LYS A 276 5.45 -2.79 -3.95
N ASN A 277 5.12 -3.49 -2.88
CA ASN A 277 4.77 -4.90 -2.88
C ASN A 277 3.33 -5.14 -2.38
N GLY A 278 2.67 -4.10 -1.88
CA GLY A 278 1.43 -4.21 -1.13
C GLY A 278 1.68 -4.56 0.35
N SER A 279 0.62 -4.50 1.16
CA SER A 279 0.70 -4.80 2.59
C SER A 279 1.30 -6.18 2.87
N VAL A 280 2.25 -6.24 3.81
CA VAL A 280 2.86 -7.51 4.27
C VAL A 280 1.84 -8.45 4.90
N ILE A 281 0.70 -7.93 5.39
CA ILE A 281 -0.38 -8.74 5.94
C ILE A 281 -1.09 -9.55 4.83
N ILE A 282 -1.18 -9.00 3.61
CA ILE A 282 -1.64 -9.74 2.43
C ILE A 282 -0.62 -10.81 2.04
N LYS A 283 0.70 -10.53 2.18
CA LYS A 283 1.76 -11.54 1.98
C LYS A 283 1.60 -12.69 2.99
N ALA A 284 1.40 -12.37 4.26
CA ALA A 284 1.18 -13.36 5.32
C ALA A 284 -0.03 -14.24 5.02
N LYS A 285 -1.17 -13.67 4.58
CA LYS A 285 -2.34 -14.48 4.17
C LYS A 285 -2.01 -15.51 3.10
N LYS A 286 -1.27 -15.10 2.05
CA LYS A 286 -0.84 -16.00 0.99
C LYS A 286 0.12 -17.08 1.50
N ALA A 287 0.99 -16.75 2.46
CA ALA A 287 1.87 -17.72 3.09
C ALA A 287 1.09 -18.75 3.92
N TYR A 288 0.07 -18.31 4.68
CA TYR A 288 -0.81 -19.21 5.43
C TYR A 288 -1.57 -20.18 4.52
N ASP A 289 -2.09 -19.68 3.39
CA ASP A 289 -2.78 -20.54 2.41
C ASP A 289 -1.86 -21.66 1.87
N LYS A 290 -0.55 -21.39 1.73
CA LYS A 290 0.47 -22.39 1.36
C LYS A 290 0.79 -23.37 2.49
N ILE A 291 0.76 -22.93 3.75
CA ILE A 291 0.93 -23.82 4.91
C ILE A 291 -0.21 -24.85 4.97
N LEU A 292 -1.45 -24.41 4.73
CA LEU A 292 -2.61 -25.30 4.71
C LEU A 292 -2.65 -26.22 3.48
N ASN A 293 -2.14 -25.74 2.35
CA ASN A 293 -2.12 -26.47 1.09
C ASN A 293 -0.68 -26.56 0.57
N PRO A 294 0.19 -27.35 1.23
CA PRO A 294 1.57 -27.49 0.77
C PRO A 294 1.56 -28.06 -0.64
N GLU A 295 2.20 -27.36 -1.57
CA GLU A 295 2.44 -27.91 -2.90
C GLU A 295 3.24 -29.21 -2.75
N GLU A 296 2.91 -30.25 -3.53
CA GLU A 296 3.76 -31.44 -3.59
C GLU A 296 5.18 -30.98 -3.95
N PRO A 297 6.23 -31.54 -3.31
CA PRO A 297 7.59 -31.16 -3.62
C PRO A 297 7.83 -31.34 -5.12
N ASP A 298 8.21 -30.25 -5.80
CA ASP A 298 8.58 -30.28 -7.21
C ASP A 298 9.78 -31.23 -7.32
N ASN A 299 9.51 -32.47 -7.72
CA ASN A 299 10.47 -33.56 -7.86
C ASN A 299 11.36 -33.31 -9.09
N LYS A 300 11.95 -32.11 -9.18
CA LYS A 300 13.02 -31.80 -10.12
C LYS A 300 14.33 -32.21 -9.47
N GLN A 301 14.62 -33.50 -9.63
CA GLN A 301 15.94 -34.06 -9.50
C GLN A 301 16.96 -33.13 -10.19
N PRO A 302 18.10 -32.78 -9.55
CA PRO A 302 19.10 -31.92 -10.15
C PRO A 302 19.62 -32.60 -11.41
N THR A 303 19.34 -32.02 -12.57
CA THR A 303 19.89 -32.51 -13.83
C THR A 303 21.38 -32.19 -13.81
N ASN A 304 22.19 -33.21 -13.55
CA ASN A 304 23.65 -33.15 -13.70
C ASN A 304 23.99 -32.73 -15.14
N ALA A 305 24.34 -31.47 -15.33
CA ALA A 305 24.91 -30.98 -16.58
C ALA A 305 26.41 -31.30 -16.60
N ASN A 306 26.75 -32.54 -16.96
CA ASN A 306 28.07 -32.88 -17.51
C ASN A 306 27.91 -33.13 -19.01
N SER A 307 28.14 -32.11 -19.83
CA SER A 307 28.48 -32.28 -21.24
C SER A 307 29.29 -31.10 -21.73
N THR A 308 30.47 -31.44 -22.21
CA THR A 308 31.57 -30.61 -22.66
C THR A 308 31.21 -29.76 -23.89
N VAL A 309 31.87 -28.60 -23.93
CA VAL A 309 31.88 -27.58 -24.98
C VAL A 309 32.08 -28.17 -26.38
N GLN A 310 31.21 -27.81 -27.32
CA GLN A 310 31.64 -27.61 -28.70
C GLN A 310 30.95 -26.38 -29.33
N SER A 311 31.80 -25.43 -29.68
CA SER A 311 31.52 -24.15 -30.30
C SER A 311 30.87 -24.31 -31.68
N THR A 312 29.82 -23.53 -31.94
CA THR A 312 29.66 -22.75 -33.19
C THR A 312 28.50 -21.76 -33.04
N GLN A 313 28.79 -20.47 -33.22
CA GLN A 313 27.85 -19.41 -33.59
C GLN A 313 28.37 -18.83 -34.93
N PRO A 314 27.62 -17.98 -35.69
CA PRO A 314 26.25 -17.49 -35.48
C PRO A 314 25.38 -17.41 -36.76
N THR A 315 24.06 -17.24 -36.63
CA THR A 315 23.31 -16.07 -37.17
C THR A 315 21.83 -16.03 -36.79
N GLU A 316 21.30 -14.81 -36.80
CA GLU A 316 20.05 -14.25 -36.26
C GLU A 316 18.72 -14.89 -36.70
N ASN A 317 17.74 -14.87 -35.79
CA ASN A 317 16.48 -14.15 -36.00
C ASN A 317 15.71 -13.97 -34.69
N SER A 318 15.52 -12.71 -34.31
CA SER A 318 14.75 -12.28 -33.15
C SER A 318 13.24 -12.36 -33.43
N ASN A 319 12.51 -13.11 -32.62
CA ASN A 319 11.08 -12.85 -32.37
C ASN A 319 10.71 -13.37 -30.98
N LYS A 320 10.84 -12.50 -29.97
CA LYS A 320 10.31 -12.76 -28.62
C LYS A 320 9.08 -11.88 -28.43
N LYS A 321 7.92 -12.50 -28.60
CA LYS A 321 6.60 -11.94 -28.27
C LYS A 321 6.53 -11.84 -26.74
N SER A 322 6.52 -10.64 -26.19
CA SER A 322 6.20 -10.42 -24.78
C SER A 322 4.68 -10.49 -24.61
N THR A 323 4.24 -11.29 -23.65
CA THR A 323 2.88 -11.23 -23.10
C THR A 323 2.82 -10.05 -22.14
N SER A 324 2.14 -8.97 -22.53
CA SER A 324 1.91 -7.81 -21.67
C SER A 324 0.85 -8.13 -20.63
N VAL A 325 1.15 -7.80 -19.37
CA VAL A 325 0.18 -7.75 -18.27
C VAL A 325 -0.76 -6.57 -18.53
N LYS A 326 -2.08 -6.81 -18.50
CA LYS A 326 -3.09 -5.74 -18.59
C LYS A 326 -3.18 -5.00 -17.26
N THR A 327 -2.63 -3.81 -17.18
CA THR A 327 -3.06 -2.79 -16.20
C THR A 327 -4.22 -1.99 -16.79
N GLY A 328 -5.25 -1.76 -15.97
CA GLY A 328 -6.53 -1.18 -16.39
C GLY A 328 -6.41 0.28 -16.81
N ASP A 329 -6.48 0.51 -18.13
CA ASP A 329 -6.60 1.83 -18.76
C ASP A 329 -7.65 1.82 -19.88
N GLU A 330 -8.61 0.89 -19.86
CA GLU A 330 -9.62 0.77 -20.92
C GLU A 330 -10.70 1.88 -20.85
N THR A 331 -10.88 2.56 -19.71
CA THR A 331 -11.90 3.61 -19.55
C THR A 331 -11.56 4.87 -20.37
N ASN A 332 -10.29 5.27 -20.43
CA ASN A 332 -9.86 6.45 -21.19
C ASN A 332 -9.90 6.22 -22.70
N ILE A 333 -9.53 5.01 -23.17
CA ILE A 333 -9.59 4.65 -24.59
C ILE A 333 -11.05 4.58 -25.07
N VAL A 334 -11.95 3.99 -24.28
CA VAL A 334 -13.38 3.90 -24.62
C VAL A 334 -14.02 5.28 -24.69
N ILE A 335 -13.71 6.20 -23.76
CA ILE A 335 -14.18 7.58 -23.82
C ILE A 335 -13.65 8.30 -25.07
N PHE A 336 -12.36 8.10 -25.41
CA PHE A 336 -11.73 8.71 -26.58
C PHE A 336 -12.35 8.22 -27.91
N VAL A 337 -12.58 6.91 -28.04
CA VAL A 337 -13.21 6.31 -29.23
C VAL A 337 -14.68 6.79 -29.37
N SER A 338 -15.41 6.87 -28.26
CA SER A 338 -16.80 7.33 -28.25
C SER A 338 -16.93 8.80 -28.70
N LEU A 339 -16.05 9.68 -28.21
CA LEU A 339 -16.04 11.11 -28.57
C LEU A 339 -15.58 11.35 -30.02
N SER A 340 -14.69 10.50 -30.55
CA SER A 340 -14.25 10.54 -31.95
C SER A 340 -15.40 10.24 -32.92
N MET A 341 -16.27 9.30 -32.57
CA MET A 341 -17.43 8.95 -33.39
C MET A 341 -18.50 10.06 -33.40
N VAL A 342 -18.73 10.72 -32.25
CA VAL A 342 -19.71 11.82 -32.14
C VAL A 342 -19.26 13.06 -32.92
N SER A 343 -17.97 13.40 -32.87
CA SER A 343 -17.42 14.55 -33.61
C SER A 343 -17.37 14.32 -35.12
N GLY A 344 -17.01 13.11 -35.58
CA GLY A 344 -17.07 12.73 -36.99
C GLY A 344 -18.50 12.73 -37.54
N GLY A 345 -19.46 12.22 -36.77
CA GLY A 345 -20.88 12.23 -37.14
C GLY A 345 -21.45 13.64 -37.30
N LEU A 346 -21.11 14.55 -36.38
CA LEU A 346 -21.56 15.94 -36.44
C LEU A 346 -20.97 16.68 -37.66
N PHE A 347 -19.71 16.43 -37.99
CA PHE A 347 -19.06 17.01 -39.17
C PHE A 347 -19.73 16.56 -40.48
N LEU A 348 -20.07 15.27 -40.60
CA LEU A 348 -20.77 14.74 -41.78
C LEU A 348 -22.19 15.31 -41.92
N VAL A 349 -22.92 15.48 -40.82
CA VAL A 349 -24.25 16.09 -40.83
C VAL A 349 -24.17 17.56 -41.26
N LEU A 350 -23.23 18.32 -40.72
CA LEU A 350 -23.04 19.74 -41.07
C LEU A 350 -22.58 19.91 -42.52
N ARG A 351 -21.72 19.03 -43.03
CA ARG A 351 -21.31 19.03 -44.44
C ARG A 351 -22.49 18.68 -45.36
N LYS A 352 -23.30 17.69 -45.01
CA LYS A 352 -24.48 17.27 -45.80
C LYS A 352 -25.58 18.34 -45.82
N GLU A 353 -25.73 19.11 -44.74
CA GLU A 353 -26.62 20.28 -44.72
C GLU A 353 -26.06 21.43 -45.57
N TYR A 354 -24.75 21.68 -45.55
CA TYR A 354 -24.09 22.68 -46.39
C TYR A 354 -24.26 22.38 -47.89
N GLU A 355 -24.01 21.14 -48.32
CA GLU A 355 -24.21 20.67 -49.71
C GLU A 355 -25.69 20.62 -50.15
N ARG A 356 -26.65 20.77 -49.23
CA ARG A 356 -28.09 20.81 -49.55
C ARG A 356 -28.62 22.23 -49.70
N VAL A 357 -27.92 23.21 -49.12
CA VAL A 357 -28.33 24.62 -49.08
C VAL A 357 -27.55 25.45 -50.10
N HIS A 358 -26.47 24.92 -50.68
CA HIS A 358 -25.66 25.49 -51.77
C HIS A 358 -25.51 24.43 -52.84
#